data_AF-A0A4P9Z654-F1
#
_entry.id   AF-A0A4P9Z654-F1
#
_cell.length_a   1.000
_cell.length_b   1.000
_cell.length_c   1.000
_cell.angle_alpha   90.00
_cell.angle_beta   90.00
_cell.angle_gamma   90.00
#
_symmetry.space_group_name_H-M   'P 1'
#
loop_
_entity.id
_entity.type
_entity.pdbx_description
1 polymer ?
#
loop_
_entity_poly.entity_id
_entity_poly.type
_entity_poly.pdbx_seq_one_letter_code
_entity_poly.pdbx_strand_id
1 'polypeptide(L)'
;MFIRHVWWTAFLFGAIVSAQEPVNDEKQAGIAPGTPIPVPANQDKIPITSAVARLVGSNINATVVISLKSQQESPGDDVKTVSLTAPTGFTNRTEKAYRLAIHNGTVQDGDCNNPQVGALLDPDHRFGKTRCNEIGPPRESCAIGDLNGQLGGFSAAANGSISATKDAAYLPFNNGTERAILNRTIMLYEGDKRIACGTIRAQKASIQIPSDMPSAAASFSSWQTTASAMGSTVLTLFALAILY
;
A
#
# COMPACT_ATOMS: atom_id res chain seq x y z
N MET A 1 15.71 -34.11 33.73
CA MET A 1 17.14 -34.09 33.37
C MET A 1 17.28 -34.74 31.99
N PHE A 2 17.26 -33.93 30.93
CA PHE A 2 17.60 -34.35 29.56
C PHE A 2 18.33 -33.21 28.86
N ILE A 3 19.30 -33.61 28.06
CA ILE A 3 20.50 -32.88 27.67
C ILE A 3 20.27 -32.14 26.35
N ARG A 4 20.82 -30.92 26.30
CA ARG A 4 21.34 -30.10 25.18
C ARG A 4 21.01 -30.54 23.76
N HIS A 5 20.72 -29.57 22.88
CA HIS A 5 21.51 -29.34 21.66
C HIS A 5 21.40 -27.87 21.24
N VAL A 6 22.55 -27.19 21.25
CA VAL A 6 22.79 -25.83 20.78
C VAL A 6 23.30 -25.96 19.35
N TRP A 7 22.66 -25.32 18.38
CA TRP A 7 23.20 -25.14 17.04
C TRP A 7 23.49 -23.65 16.83
N TRP A 8 24.78 -23.35 16.68
CA TRP A 8 25.29 -22.10 16.15
C TRP A 8 25.56 -22.31 14.66
N THR A 9 24.96 -21.50 13.78
CA THR A 9 25.39 -21.35 12.40
C THR A 9 25.83 -19.91 12.17
N ALA A 10 27.14 -19.76 12.04
CA ALA A 10 27.81 -18.56 11.59
C ALA A 10 27.51 -18.34 10.09
N PHE A 11 27.06 -17.15 9.72
CA PHE A 11 27.00 -16.72 8.33
C PHE A 11 28.15 -15.75 8.04
N LEU A 12 28.96 -16.13 7.04
CA LEU A 12 30.07 -15.36 6.49
C LEU A 12 29.59 -14.06 5.85
N PHE A 13 30.32 -12.98 6.12
CA PHE A 13 30.28 -11.74 5.35
C PHE A 13 31.06 -11.93 4.04
N GLY A 14 30.35 -11.93 2.90
CA GLY A 14 30.95 -11.80 1.57
C GLY A 14 31.10 -10.33 1.21
N ALA A 15 32.33 -9.85 1.05
CA ALA A 15 32.62 -8.53 0.52
C ALA A 15 32.46 -8.55 -1.01
N ILE A 16 31.53 -7.75 -1.53
CA ILE A 16 31.38 -7.50 -2.98
C ILE A 16 32.23 -6.28 -3.31
N VAL A 17 33.32 -6.50 -4.06
CA VAL A 17 34.12 -5.44 -4.70
C VAL A 17 33.36 -4.99 -5.94
N SER A 18 32.88 -3.74 -5.93
CA SER A 18 32.27 -3.09 -7.10
C SER A 18 33.37 -2.51 -7.97
N ALA A 19 33.51 -3.03 -9.19
CA ALA A 19 34.33 -2.42 -10.24
C ALA A 19 33.57 -1.21 -10.80
N GLN A 20 34.23 -0.07 -10.81
CA GLN A 20 33.70 1.20 -11.27
C GLN A 20 34.17 1.43 -12.71
N GLU A 21 33.22 1.46 -13.66
CA GLU A 21 33.51 1.75 -15.07
C GLU A 21 33.91 3.23 -15.26
N PRO A 22 34.80 3.54 -16.22
CA PRO A 22 35.20 4.90 -16.52
C PRO A 22 34.05 5.68 -17.16
N VAL A 23 33.73 6.83 -16.58
CA VAL A 23 32.78 7.81 -17.12
C VAL A 23 33.39 8.43 -18.37
N ASN A 24 32.76 8.23 -19.52
CA ASN A 24 33.03 8.99 -20.72
C ASN A 24 32.43 10.39 -20.57
N ASP A 25 33.29 11.41 -20.51
CA ASP A 25 32.94 12.82 -20.59
C ASP A 25 32.45 13.16 -22.01
N GLU A 26 31.16 12.94 -22.25
CA GLU A 26 30.50 13.47 -23.43
C GLU A 26 30.11 14.93 -23.18
N LYS A 27 30.79 15.82 -23.91
CA LYS A 27 30.67 17.28 -23.85
C LYS A 27 29.27 17.73 -24.25
N GLN A 28 28.36 17.82 -23.27
CA GLN A 28 27.01 18.37 -23.44
C GLN A 28 27.08 19.82 -23.93
N ALA A 29 26.40 20.10 -25.03
CA ALA A 29 26.18 21.44 -25.55
C ALA A 29 25.44 22.28 -24.49
N GLY A 30 26.03 23.43 -24.16
CA GLY A 30 25.65 24.27 -23.03
C GLY A 30 24.21 24.78 -23.09
N ILE A 31 23.38 24.26 -22.20
CA ILE A 31 22.21 24.99 -21.69
C ILE A 31 22.74 25.98 -20.66
N ALA A 32 22.39 27.26 -20.82
CA ALA A 32 22.85 28.32 -19.94
C ALA A 32 22.55 27.96 -18.46
N PRO A 33 23.55 27.94 -17.57
CA PRO A 33 23.34 27.70 -16.16
C PRO A 33 22.54 28.88 -15.57
N GLY A 34 21.34 28.61 -15.08
CA GLY A 34 20.66 29.54 -14.17
C GLY A 34 19.25 30.00 -14.52
N THR A 35 18.56 29.46 -15.54
CA THR A 35 17.10 29.64 -15.62
C THR A 35 16.42 28.58 -14.75
N PRO A 36 15.81 28.93 -13.60
CA PRO A 36 15.02 28.00 -12.83
C PRO A 36 13.90 27.50 -13.72
N ILE A 37 13.82 26.20 -13.93
CA ILE A 37 12.65 25.59 -14.57
C ILE A 37 11.47 25.95 -13.65
N PRO A 38 10.43 26.64 -14.15
CA PRO A 38 9.26 26.92 -13.34
C PRO A 38 8.63 25.59 -12.96
N VAL A 39 8.83 25.19 -11.70
CA VAL A 39 8.12 24.07 -11.09
C VAL A 39 6.65 24.50 -11.07
N PRO A 40 5.75 23.77 -11.73
CA PRO A 40 4.34 24.15 -11.74
C PRO A 40 3.84 24.15 -10.31
N ALA A 41 3.36 25.31 -9.85
CA ALA A 41 2.86 25.57 -8.49
C ALA A 41 1.52 24.85 -8.18
N ASN A 42 1.24 23.75 -8.88
CA ASN A 42 -0.03 23.02 -8.82
C ASN A 42 0.22 21.49 -8.77
N GLN A 43 1.28 21.06 -8.07
CA GLN A 43 1.46 19.66 -7.67
C GLN A 43 0.63 19.28 -6.45
N ASP A 44 -0.14 20.23 -5.90
CA ASP A 44 -0.88 20.02 -4.68
C ASP A 44 -2.16 19.21 -4.94
N LYS A 45 -2.15 18.03 -4.31
CA LYS A 45 -3.28 17.12 -4.14
C LYS A 45 -3.48 16.11 -5.26
N ILE A 46 -2.47 15.26 -5.46
CA ILE A 46 -2.70 13.94 -6.06
C ILE A 46 -3.84 13.27 -5.27
N PRO A 47 -4.97 12.92 -5.91
CA PRO A 47 -6.09 12.31 -5.22
C PRO A 47 -5.66 10.96 -4.64
N ILE A 48 -5.98 10.74 -3.37
CA ILE A 48 -5.73 9.47 -2.71
C ILE A 48 -6.80 8.51 -3.22
N THR A 49 -6.39 7.51 -3.99
CA THR A 49 -7.32 6.52 -4.57
C THR A 49 -7.36 5.21 -3.79
N SER A 50 -6.40 4.99 -2.89
CA SER A 50 -6.29 3.79 -2.08
C SER A 50 -5.67 4.08 -0.71
N ALA A 51 -6.06 3.29 0.28
CA ALA A 51 -5.50 3.27 1.62
C ALA A 51 -5.31 1.82 2.07
N VAL A 52 -4.29 1.59 2.89
CA VAL A 52 -3.95 0.26 3.41
C VAL A 52 -3.78 0.32 4.92
N ALA A 53 -4.21 -0.73 5.59
CA ALA A 53 -3.93 -0.99 6.98
C ALA A 53 -3.41 -2.41 7.15
N ARG A 54 -2.28 -2.56 7.83
CA ARG A 54 -1.78 -3.86 8.28
C ARG A 54 -2.29 -4.09 9.68
N LEU A 55 -3.11 -5.12 9.86
CA LEU A 55 -3.68 -5.48 11.14
C LEU A 55 -2.78 -6.50 11.82
N VAL A 56 -2.38 -6.19 13.05
CA VAL A 56 -1.57 -7.07 13.88
C VAL A 56 -2.37 -7.44 15.13
N GLY A 57 -2.32 -8.70 15.50
CA GLY A 57 -2.90 -9.26 16.70
C GLY A 57 -2.14 -10.52 17.12
N SER A 58 -2.49 -11.13 18.27
CA SER A 58 -1.70 -12.22 18.85
C SER A 58 -1.46 -13.41 17.91
N ASN A 59 -2.42 -13.74 17.03
CA ASN A 59 -2.30 -14.81 16.05
C ASN A 59 -2.80 -14.39 14.65
N ILE A 60 -2.95 -13.08 14.43
CA ILE A 60 -3.56 -12.54 13.22
C ILE A 60 -2.59 -11.55 12.59
N ASN A 61 -2.28 -11.81 11.32
CA ASN A 61 -1.62 -10.87 10.44
C ASN A 61 -2.51 -10.72 9.20
N ALA A 62 -3.21 -9.59 9.12
CA ALA A 62 -4.15 -9.32 8.05
C ALA A 62 -3.82 -8.00 7.37
N THR A 63 -4.25 -7.86 6.12
CA THR A 63 -4.19 -6.61 5.38
C THR A 63 -5.60 -6.20 5.01
N VAL A 64 -5.94 -4.95 5.28
CA VAL A 64 -7.15 -4.31 4.76
C VAL A 64 -6.74 -3.28 3.72
N VAL A 65 -7.28 -3.40 2.51
CA VAL A 65 -7.14 -2.40 1.45
C VAL A 65 -8.49 -1.74 1.24
N ILE A 66 -8.51 -0.41 1.26
CA ILE A 66 -9.68 0.41 0.96
C ILE A 66 -9.35 1.18 -0.31
N SER A 67 -10.10 0.99 -1.39
CA SER A 67 -9.80 1.60 -2.69
C SER A 67 -11.05 2.13 -3.38
N LEU A 68 -10.91 3.16 -4.21
CA LEU A 68 -12.00 3.64 -5.06
C LEU A 68 -12.40 2.56 -6.08
N LYS A 69 -13.71 2.30 -6.21
CA LYS A 69 -14.25 1.31 -7.14
C LYS A 69 -14.33 1.87 -8.56
N SER A 70 -13.18 2.01 -9.22
CA SER A 70 -13.02 2.73 -10.50
C SER A 70 -13.52 4.18 -10.45
N GLN A 71 -13.07 5.03 -11.36
CA GLN A 71 -13.52 6.43 -11.40
C GLN A 71 -15.00 6.47 -11.76
N GLN A 72 -15.87 6.53 -10.76
CA GLN A 72 -17.25 6.92 -10.97
C GLN A 72 -17.22 8.38 -11.42
N GLU A 73 -17.84 8.69 -12.56
CA GLU A 73 -17.76 10.01 -13.22
C GLU A 73 -18.33 11.17 -12.38
N SER A 74 -18.98 10.87 -11.25
CA SER A 74 -19.61 11.85 -10.38
C SER A 74 -18.83 12.05 -9.07
N PRO A 75 -18.26 13.25 -8.80
CA PRO A 75 -17.36 13.53 -7.67
C PRO A 75 -18.02 13.56 -6.27
N GLY A 76 -19.15 12.88 -6.08
CA GLY A 76 -19.90 12.84 -4.81
C GLY A 76 -20.16 11.44 -4.25
N ASP A 77 -20.18 10.41 -5.11
CA ASP A 77 -20.64 9.06 -4.77
C ASP A 77 -19.55 8.02 -4.97
N ASP A 78 -18.34 8.33 -4.52
CA ASP A 78 -17.18 7.45 -4.61
C ASP A 78 -17.39 6.17 -3.79
N VAL A 79 -17.99 5.16 -4.41
CA VAL A 79 -18.07 3.80 -3.88
C VAL A 79 -16.65 3.28 -3.69
N LYS A 80 -16.37 2.74 -2.51
CA LYS A 80 -15.08 2.13 -2.21
C LYS A 80 -15.22 0.64 -2.06
N THR A 81 -14.17 -0.09 -2.39
CA THR A 81 -14.06 -1.50 -2.03
C THR A 81 -13.22 -1.63 -0.77
N VAL A 82 -13.62 -2.52 0.11
CA VAL A 82 -12.87 -2.93 1.29
C VAL A 82 -12.50 -4.39 1.11
N SER A 83 -11.21 -4.64 0.91
CA SER A 83 -10.64 -5.98 0.76
C SER A 83 -9.93 -6.37 2.05
N LEU A 84 -10.37 -7.46 2.68
CA LEU A 84 -9.71 -8.08 3.83
C LEU A 84 -9.01 -9.35 3.36
N THR A 85 -7.70 -9.42 3.57
CA THR A 85 -6.87 -10.59 3.28
C THR A 85 -6.09 -10.99 4.51
N ALA A 86 -6.21 -12.25 4.90
CA ALA A 86 -5.42 -12.84 5.98
C ALA A 86 -5.18 -14.32 5.68
N PRO A 87 -3.92 -14.79 5.66
CA PRO A 87 -3.59 -16.15 5.24
C PRO A 87 -4.01 -17.21 6.27
N THR A 88 -3.99 -16.87 7.56
CA THR A 88 -4.29 -17.77 8.69
C THR A 88 -4.73 -16.94 9.92
N GLY A 89 -5.08 -17.63 11.02
CA GLY A 89 -5.33 -17.01 12.33
C GLY A 89 -6.79 -17.01 12.79
N PHE A 90 -7.71 -17.47 11.94
CA PHE A 90 -9.15 -17.45 12.19
C PHE A 90 -9.65 -18.85 12.56
N THR A 91 -10.24 -18.98 13.74
CA THR A 91 -10.66 -20.29 14.27
C THR A 91 -12.17 -20.49 14.23
N ASN A 92 -12.93 -19.42 14.44
CA ASN A 92 -14.37 -19.43 14.27
C ASN A 92 -14.75 -19.45 12.79
N ARG A 93 -15.48 -20.49 12.38
CA ARG A 93 -15.94 -20.69 11.00
C ARG A 93 -17.42 -20.35 10.82
N THR A 94 -18.04 -19.78 11.84
CA THR A 94 -19.43 -19.31 11.76
C THR A 94 -19.51 -18.23 10.69
N GLU A 95 -20.58 -18.26 9.91
CA GLU A 95 -20.82 -17.27 8.89
C GLU A 95 -20.84 -15.85 9.50
N LYS A 96 -20.15 -14.90 8.86
CA LYS A 96 -20.08 -13.49 9.27
C LYS A 96 -19.54 -13.27 10.71
N ALA A 97 -18.71 -14.20 11.22
CA ALA A 97 -18.15 -14.13 12.58
C ALA A 97 -17.23 -12.92 12.82
N TYR A 98 -16.60 -12.40 11.76
CA TYR A 98 -15.57 -11.36 11.89
C TYR A 98 -16.07 -10.01 11.41
N ARG A 99 -15.83 -8.98 12.21
CA ARG A 99 -16.40 -7.64 11.98
C ARG A 99 -15.27 -6.62 11.87
N LEU A 100 -15.37 -5.70 10.93
CA LEU A 100 -14.46 -4.56 10.84
C LEU A 100 -15.14 -3.31 11.41
N ALA A 101 -14.35 -2.44 12.03
CA ALA A 101 -14.78 -1.12 12.44
C ALA A 101 -13.64 -0.11 12.38
N ILE A 102 -13.93 1.16 12.15
CA ILE A 102 -12.97 2.27 12.19
C ILE A 102 -13.19 3.09 13.46
N HIS A 103 -12.12 3.36 14.18
CA HIS A 103 -12.10 4.13 15.43
C HIS A 103 -11.34 5.44 15.25
N ASN A 104 -11.68 6.46 16.06
CA ASN A 104 -11.15 7.82 15.93
C ASN A 104 -9.63 7.94 16.13
N GLY A 105 -9.05 7.08 16.95
CA GLY A 105 -7.65 7.19 17.35
C GLY A 105 -6.67 6.47 16.45
N THR A 106 -5.42 6.43 16.90
CA THR A 106 -4.34 5.65 16.30
C THR A 106 -3.95 4.52 17.23
N VAL A 107 -3.60 3.35 16.67
CA VAL A 107 -2.95 2.30 17.44
C VAL A 107 -1.48 2.65 17.65
N GLN A 108 -1.00 2.43 18.87
CA GLN A 108 0.41 2.52 19.24
C GLN A 108 0.90 1.10 19.57
N ASP A 109 2.06 0.71 19.04
CA ASP A 109 2.73 -0.57 19.32
C ASP A 109 1.86 -1.83 19.06
N GLY A 110 0.84 -1.71 18.21
CA GLY A 110 -0.08 -2.80 17.89
C GLY A 110 -1.09 -3.13 19.00
N ASP A 111 -1.19 -2.34 20.07
CA ASP A 111 -2.16 -2.57 21.15
C ASP A 111 -3.56 -2.06 20.79
N CYS A 112 -4.46 -2.98 20.47
CA CYS A 112 -5.85 -2.69 20.13
C CYS A 112 -6.71 -2.25 21.31
N ASN A 113 -6.22 -2.41 22.55
CA ASN A 113 -6.91 -1.99 23.76
C ASN A 113 -6.42 -0.61 24.24
N ASN A 114 -5.45 -0.01 23.56
CA ASN A 114 -4.94 1.30 23.90
C ASN A 114 -6.10 2.33 23.93
N PRO A 115 -6.28 3.07 25.05
CA PRO A 115 -7.36 4.04 25.18
C PRO A 115 -7.30 5.17 24.13
N GLN A 116 -6.12 5.45 23.58
CA GLN A 116 -5.94 6.42 22.50
C GLN A 116 -6.65 6.04 21.21
N VAL A 117 -6.97 4.75 20.99
CA VAL A 117 -7.79 4.31 19.85
C VAL A 117 -9.19 4.94 19.90
N GLY A 118 -9.71 5.20 21.10
CA GLY A 118 -10.96 5.93 21.30
C GLY A 118 -12.21 5.19 20.78
N ALA A 119 -13.29 5.97 20.65
CA ALA A 119 -14.60 5.49 20.22
C ALA A 119 -14.63 5.19 18.71
N LEU A 120 -15.73 4.54 18.29
CA LEU A 120 -16.07 4.35 16.89
C LEU A 120 -16.10 5.70 16.16
N LEU A 121 -15.65 5.73 14.90
CA LEU A 121 -15.73 6.90 14.05
C LEU A 121 -17.19 7.19 13.68
N ASP A 122 -17.80 8.13 14.39
CA ASP A 122 -19.20 8.51 14.22
C ASP A 122 -19.42 10.02 14.39
N PRO A 123 -18.91 10.84 13.45
CA PRO A 123 -19.06 12.30 13.49
C PRO A 123 -20.52 12.77 13.37
N ASP A 124 -21.42 11.90 12.89
CA ASP A 124 -22.84 12.21 12.71
C ASP A 124 -23.73 11.68 13.84
N HIS A 125 -23.13 11.06 14.87
CA HIS A 125 -23.83 10.44 15.99
C HIS A 125 -24.95 9.49 15.53
N ARG A 126 -24.69 8.65 14.54
CA ARG A 126 -25.64 7.68 13.97
C ARG A 126 -25.60 6.33 14.67
N PHE A 127 -24.56 6.05 15.44
CA PHE A 127 -24.40 4.78 16.14
C PHE A 127 -25.58 4.50 17.08
N GLY A 128 -26.12 3.28 17.03
CA GLY A 128 -27.23 2.82 17.86
C GLY A 128 -28.62 3.38 17.50
N LYS A 129 -28.73 4.33 16.56
CA LYS A 129 -30.02 4.94 16.18
C LYS A 129 -30.81 4.11 15.18
N THR A 130 -30.14 3.42 14.26
CA THR A 130 -30.80 2.56 13.27
C THR A 130 -29.98 1.31 13.02
N ARG A 131 -30.66 0.18 12.81
CA ARG A 131 -29.97 -1.07 12.48
C ARG A 131 -29.37 -0.93 11.09
N CYS A 132 -28.05 -0.80 11.06
CA CYS A 132 -27.24 -0.99 9.89
C CYS A 132 -27.16 -2.48 9.58
N ASN A 133 -28.23 -3.01 8.99
CA ASN A 133 -28.23 -4.35 8.46
C ASN A 133 -28.61 -4.31 6.98
N GLU A 134 -28.31 -5.40 6.27
CA GLU A 134 -28.57 -5.57 4.83
C GLU A 134 -30.06 -5.38 4.44
N ILE A 135 -30.96 -5.32 5.42
CA ILE A 135 -32.43 -5.21 5.27
C ILE A 135 -32.95 -3.89 5.88
N GLY A 136 -32.06 -2.99 6.29
CA GLY A 136 -32.34 -1.76 7.03
C GLY A 136 -32.44 -0.51 6.16
N PRO A 137 -32.55 0.69 6.79
CA PRO A 137 -32.44 1.98 6.10
C PRO A 137 -31.18 2.06 5.22
N PRO A 138 -31.13 3.01 4.26
CA PRO A 138 -29.99 3.16 3.36
C PRO A 138 -28.66 3.16 4.12
N ARG A 139 -27.63 2.55 3.53
CA ARG A 139 -26.28 2.39 4.11
C ARG A 139 -25.69 3.69 4.65
N GLU A 140 -26.13 4.82 4.09
CA GLU A 140 -25.79 6.16 4.53
C GLU A 140 -26.17 6.43 5.98
N SER A 141 -27.21 5.79 6.52
CA SER A 141 -27.69 5.97 7.90
C SER A 141 -26.74 5.39 8.97
N CYS A 142 -25.65 4.74 8.56
CA CYS A 142 -24.69 4.11 9.45
C CYS A 142 -23.60 5.06 9.92
N ALA A 143 -23.08 4.80 11.12
CA ALA A 143 -21.83 5.40 11.55
C ALA A 143 -20.75 5.06 10.50
N ILE A 144 -19.95 6.05 10.11
CA ILE A 144 -18.90 5.89 9.09
C ILE A 144 -17.95 4.75 9.47
N GLY A 145 -17.64 4.62 10.75
CA GLY A 145 -16.79 3.57 11.28
C GLY A 145 -17.44 2.20 11.45
N ASP A 146 -18.76 2.05 11.35
CA ASP A 146 -19.43 0.74 11.45
C ASP A 146 -19.40 0.00 10.10
N LEU A 147 -18.22 -0.51 9.74
CA LEU A 147 -18.06 -1.27 8.50
C LEU A 147 -18.84 -2.58 8.53
N ASN A 148 -19.03 -3.19 9.70
CA ASN A 148 -19.85 -4.39 9.80
C ASN A 148 -21.31 -4.12 9.45
N GLY A 149 -21.88 -3.00 9.91
CA GLY A 149 -23.22 -2.62 9.54
C GLY A 149 -23.38 -2.31 8.05
N GLN A 150 -22.35 -1.71 7.43
CA GLN A 150 -22.36 -1.37 6.01
C GLN A 150 -22.09 -2.55 5.07
N LEU A 151 -21.20 -3.48 5.48
CA LEU A 151 -20.66 -4.55 4.64
C LEU A 151 -21.18 -5.94 5.03
N GLY A 152 -21.72 -6.09 6.24
CA GLY A 152 -21.86 -7.38 6.92
C GLY A 152 -20.51 -7.97 7.36
N GLY A 153 -20.56 -8.99 8.22
CA GLY A 153 -19.36 -9.68 8.69
C GLY A 153 -18.65 -10.50 7.62
N PHE A 154 -17.41 -10.86 7.89
CA PHE A 154 -16.55 -11.72 7.08
C PHE A 154 -16.57 -13.15 7.62
N SER A 155 -16.45 -14.11 6.72
CA SER A 155 -16.39 -15.54 7.04
C SER A 155 -14.98 -16.06 6.75
N ALA A 156 -14.43 -16.84 7.67
CA ALA A 156 -13.17 -17.55 7.43
C ALA A 156 -13.40 -18.84 6.64
N ALA A 157 -12.47 -19.15 5.76
CA ALA A 157 -12.42 -20.44 5.08
C ALA A 157 -12.01 -21.57 6.05
N ALA A 158 -12.15 -22.82 5.60
CA ALA A 158 -11.84 -23.99 6.43
C ALA A 158 -10.37 -24.07 6.88
N ASN A 159 -9.44 -23.45 6.15
CA ASN A 159 -8.03 -23.34 6.54
C ASN A 159 -7.75 -22.18 7.52
N GLY A 160 -8.78 -21.45 7.96
CA GLY A 160 -8.63 -20.29 8.82
C GLY A 160 -8.10 -19.05 8.11
N SER A 161 -8.21 -18.97 6.78
CA SER A 161 -7.89 -17.77 6.00
C SER A 161 -9.13 -16.92 5.73
N ILE A 162 -8.94 -15.64 5.43
CA ILE A 162 -9.97 -14.74 4.88
C ILE A 162 -9.41 -14.11 3.61
N SER A 163 -10.19 -14.12 2.54
CA SER A 163 -9.95 -13.32 1.34
C SER A 163 -11.29 -12.90 0.78
N ALA A 164 -11.68 -11.65 1.03
CA ALA A 164 -12.98 -11.14 0.65
C ALA A 164 -12.93 -9.64 0.34
N THR A 165 -13.68 -9.24 -0.67
CA THR A 165 -13.84 -7.84 -1.07
C THR A 165 -15.31 -7.49 -1.02
N LYS A 166 -15.63 -6.33 -0.43
CA LYS A 166 -17.01 -5.84 -0.32
C LYS A 166 -17.09 -4.35 -0.65
N ASP A 167 -18.22 -3.93 -1.16
CA ASP A 167 -18.47 -2.52 -1.50
C ASP A 167 -18.95 -1.75 -0.26
N ALA A 168 -18.16 -0.76 0.15
CA ALA A 168 -18.52 0.24 1.15
C ALA A 168 -19.03 1.50 0.46
N ALA A 169 -20.20 1.95 0.89
CA ALA A 169 -20.62 3.32 0.60
C ALA A 169 -19.91 4.26 1.59
N TYR A 170 -19.53 5.45 1.13
CA TYR A 170 -19.26 6.57 2.04
C TYR A 170 -18.05 6.41 3.00
N LEU A 171 -16.86 6.15 2.46
CA LEU A 171 -15.59 6.18 3.20
C LEU A 171 -14.70 7.33 2.72
N PRO A 172 -14.75 8.54 3.31
CA PRO A 172 -14.01 9.67 2.77
C PRO A 172 -12.52 9.62 3.14
N PHE A 173 -11.65 9.69 2.13
CA PHE A 173 -10.20 9.81 2.32
C PHE A 173 -9.74 11.24 2.62
N ASN A 174 -10.58 12.25 2.39
CA ASN A 174 -10.21 13.67 2.48
C ASN A 174 -9.63 14.01 3.85
N ASN A 175 -8.30 14.16 3.90
CA ASN A 175 -7.56 14.50 5.10
C ASN A 175 -8.03 15.86 5.65
N GLY A 176 -8.23 15.96 6.96
CA GLY A 176 -8.61 17.21 7.65
C GLY A 176 -10.09 17.40 7.94
N THR A 177 -10.97 16.45 7.57
CA THR A 177 -12.35 16.42 8.08
C THR A 177 -12.47 15.43 9.24
N GLU A 178 -13.41 15.66 10.16
CA GLU A 178 -13.68 14.70 11.24
C GLU A 178 -14.12 13.33 10.70
N ARG A 179 -14.72 13.31 9.50
CA ARG A 179 -15.15 12.12 8.77
C ARG A 179 -13.99 11.31 8.15
N ALA A 180 -12.81 11.89 8.03
CA ALA A 180 -11.69 11.28 7.32
C ALA A 180 -11.26 9.95 7.96
N ILE A 181 -11.11 8.92 7.12
CA ILE A 181 -10.66 7.60 7.59
C ILE A 181 -9.14 7.44 7.60
N LEU A 182 -8.39 8.34 6.98
CA LEU A 182 -6.93 8.28 6.99
C LEU A 182 -6.37 8.62 8.37
N ASN A 183 -5.29 7.96 8.75
CA ASN A 183 -4.64 8.07 10.06
C ASN A 183 -5.56 7.69 11.23
N ARG A 184 -6.62 6.93 10.97
CA ARG A 184 -7.50 6.33 11.97
C ARG A 184 -7.14 4.85 12.15
N THR A 185 -7.68 4.24 13.19
CA THR A 185 -7.48 2.82 13.47
C THR A 185 -8.61 2.02 12.86
N ILE A 186 -8.27 1.01 12.05
CA ILE A 186 -9.22 -0.05 11.70
C ILE A 186 -8.99 -1.24 12.63
N MET A 187 -10.09 -1.83 13.07
CA MET A 187 -10.12 -2.87 14.07
C MET A 187 -10.93 -4.05 13.59
N LEU A 188 -10.39 -5.24 13.83
CA LEU A 188 -11.02 -6.52 13.54
C LEU A 188 -11.52 -7.12 14.84
N TYR A 189 -12.76 -7.56 14.82
CA TYR A 189 -13.47 -8.17 15.93
C TYR A 189 -13.88 -9.60 15.62
N GLU A 190 -13.91 -10.45 16.65
CA GLU A 190 -14.55 -11.76 16.67
C GLU A 190 -15.55 -11.78 17.82
N GLY A 191 -16.86 -11.80 17.52
CA GLY A 191 -17.85 -11.37 18.51
C GLY A 191 -17.46 -9.98 19.03
N ASP A 192 -17.56 -9.71 20.33
CA ASP A 192 -17.22 -8.40 20.93
C ASP A 192 -15.74 -8.22 21.28
N LYS A 193 -14.90 -9.22 20.97
CA LYS A 193 -13.47 -9.17 21.27
C LYS A 193 -12.69 -8.51 20.15
N ARG A 194 -11.81 -7.56 20.50
CA ARG A 194 -10.80 -6.98 19.60
C ARG A 194 -9.68 -7.99 19.40
N ILE A 195 -9.46 -8.42 18.15
CA ILE A 195 -8.48 -9.50 17.85
C ILE A 195 -7.27 -9.00 17.06
N ALA A 196 -7.42 -7.94 16.26
CA ALA A 196 -6.33 -7.30 15.54
C ALA A 196 -6.71 -5.85 15.18
N CYS A 197 -5.72 -5.00 14.98
CA CYS A 197 -5.93 -3.61 14.59
C CYS A 197 -4.72 -3.05 13.85
N GLY A 198 -4.93 -1.94 13.15
CA GLY A 198 -3.88 -1.25 12.42
C GLY A 198 -4.29 0.16 12.02
N THR A 199 -3.31 1.02 11.81
CA THR A 199 -3.56 2.39 11.35
C THR A 199 -3.74 2.42 9.84
N ILE A 200 -4.81 3.06 9.38
CA ILE A 200 -5.10 3.29 7.96
C ILE A 200 -4.14 4.35 7.43
N ARG A 201 -3.35 3.99 6.42
CA ARG A 201 -2.40 4.90 5.76
C ARG A 201 -2.77 5.03 4.29
N ALA A 202 -2.57 6.23 3.73
CA ALA A 202 -2.70 6.42 2.30
C ALA A 202 -1.69 5.53 1.58
N GLN A 203 -2.17 4.80 0.57
CA GLN A 203 -1.29 4.07 -0.33
C GLN A 203 -0.90 5.03 -1.45
N LYS A 204 0.40 5.30 -1.60
CA LYS A 204 0.89 6.14 -2.70
C LYS A 204 0.41 5.49 -3.99
N ALA A 205 -0.32 6.24 -4.82
CA ALA A 205 -0.67 5.77 -6.16
C ALA A 205 0.65 5.43 -6.84
N SER A 206 0.84 4.15 -7.18
CA SER A 206 1.91 3.80 -8.10
C SER A 206 1.54 4.50 -9.40
N ILE A 207 2.34 5.48 -9.82
CA ILE A 207 2.17 6.10 -11.12
C ILE A 207 2.40 4.97 -12.11
N GLN A 208 1.31 4.35 -12.56
CA GLN A 208 1.36 3.46 -13.69
C GLN A 208 1.68 4.35 -14.87
N ILE A 209 2.96 4.41 -15.23
CA ILE A 209 3.38 4.99 -16.50
C ILE A 209 2.65 4.15 -17.54
N PRO A 210 1.73 4.73 -18.34
CA PRO A 210 1.03 3.99 -19.35
C PRO A 210 2.06 3.28 -20.23
N SER A 211 1.93 1.97 -20.39
CA SER A 211 2.81 1.16 -21.24
C SER A 211 2.81 1.65 -22.70
N ASP A 212 1.80 2.44 -23.07
CA ASP A 212 1.60 3.01 -24.40
C ASP A 212 2.27 4.38 -24.58
N MET A 213 3.03 4.89 -23.60
CA MET A 213 3.84 6.07 -23.83
C MET A 213 4.92 5.68 -24.87
N PRO A 214 4.88 6.22 -26.10
CA PRO A 214 5.84 5.85 -27.13
C PRO A 214 7.22 6.16 -26.57
N SER A 215 8.07 5.14 -26.52
CA SER A 215 9.44 5.26 -26.05
C SER A 215 10.10 6.44 -26.77
N ALA A 216 10.35 7.53 -26.04
CA ALA A 216 11.10 8.68 -26.54
C ALA A 216 12.54 8.32 -26.95
N ALA A 217 12.97 7.07 -26.73
CA ALA A 217 14.22 6.54 -27.27
C ALA A 217 14.22 6.43 -28.81
N ALA A 218 13.05 6.41 -29.47
CA ALA A 218 12.99 6.30 -30.93
C ALA A 218 13.29 7.61 -31.67
N SER A 219 13.20 8.78 -31.03
CA SER A 219 13.39 10.09 -31.68
C SER A 219 14.77 10.73 -31.47
N PHE A 220 15.66 10.12 -30.67
CA PHE A 220 17.06 10.58 -30.55
C PHE A 220 18.05 9.78 -31.42
N SER A 221 17.63 8.70 -32.06
CA SER A 221 18.49 7.82 -32.87
C SER A 221 18.85 8.36 -34.26
N SER A 222 18.35 9.52 -34.69
CA SER A 222 18.55 10.01 -36.07
C SER A 222 19.73 10.98 -36.27
N TRP A 223 20.58 11.21 -35.26
CA TRP A 223 21.70 12.17 -35.35
C TRP A 223 23.11 11.57 -35.25
N GLN A 224 23.28 10.25 -35.12
CA GLN A 224 24.61 9.63 -34.94
C GLN A 224 25.13 8.78 -36.11
N THR A 225 24.54 8.85 -37.31
CA THR A 225 24.97 8.03 -38.46
C THR A 225 25.95 8.72 -39.41
N THR A 226 26.92 9.49 -38.92
CA THR A 226 28.05 9.99 -39.75
C THR A 226 29.36 10.08 -38.96
N ALA A 227 29.85 8.99 -38.36
CA ALA A 227 31.23 8.95 -37.84
C ALA A 227 31.74 7.52 -37.62
N SER A 228 31.78 6.68 -38.65
CA SER A 228 32.55 5.42 -38.58
C SER A 228 33.00 4.97 -39.95
N ALA A 229 33.85 5.78 -40.57
CA ALA A 229 34.69 5.37 -41.68
C ALA A 229 36.07 6.01 -41.50
N MET A 230 36.86 5.52 -40.53
CA MET A 230 38.33 5.61 -40.53
C MET A 230 38.94 4.86 -39.33
N GLY A 231 39.84 3.92 -39.62
CA GLY A 231 40.73 3.21 -38.67
C GLY A 231 40.15 1.89 -38.17
N SER A 232 40.30 0.74 -38.83
CA SER A 232 41.49 0.12 -39.45
C SER A 232 42.70 0.01 -38.52
N THR A 233 42.99 -1.24 -38.16
CA THR A 233 44.32 -1.84 -37.95
C THR A 233 45.19 -1.30 -36.82
N VAL A 234 44.98 -1.75 -35.58
CA VAL A 234 46.07 -1.81 -34.57
C VAL A 234 45.86 -2.99 -33.59
N LEU A 235 46.83 -3.90 -33.60
CA LEU A 235 47.24 -4.86 -32.54
C LEU A 235 46.35 -6.06 -32.18
N THR A 236 46.38 -7.07 -33.05
CA THR A 236 46.83 -8.41 -32.64
C THR A 236 48.30 -8.38 -32.25
N LEU A 237 48.63 -8.30 -30.96
CA LEU A 237 49.92 -8.70 -30.37
C LEU A 237 49.87 -8.39 -28.88
N PHE A 238 49.52 -9.37 -28.05
CA PHE A 238 50.15 -9.65 -26.76
C PHE A 238 49.69 -11.04 -26.32
N ALA A 239 50.23 -12.02 -27.04
CA ALA A 239 50.38 -13.36 -26.54
C ALA A 239 51.53 -13.38 -25.51
N LEU A 240 51.42 -14.34 -24.58
CA LEU A 240 52.51 -14.92 -23.78
C LEU A 240 53.33 -13.95 -22.92
N ALA A 241 53.10 -13.98 -21.60
CA ALA A 241 54.17 -14.15 -20.62
C ALA A 241 53.61 -14.14 -19.18
N ILE A 242 53.10 -15.26 -18.66
CA ILE A 242 53.22 -15.57 -17.22
C ILE A 242 53.32 -17.09 -17.05
N LEU A 243 54.55 -17.60 -17.10
CA LEU A 243 54.98 -18.87 -16.54
C LEU A 243 56.37 -18.60 -15.95
N TYR A 244 56.42 -18.29 -14.66
CA TYR A 244 57.55 -18.45 -13.75
C TYR A 244 57.03 -18.48 -12.32
#